data_AF-A0A7S1HQD3-F1
#
_entry.id   AF-A0A7S1HQD3-F1
#
_cell.length_a   1.000
_cell.length_b   1.000
_cell.length_c   1.000
_cell.angle_alpha   90.00
_cell.angle_beta   90.00
_cell.angle_gamma   90.00
#
_symmetry.space_group_name_H-M   'P 1'
#
loop_
_entity.id
_entity.type
_entity.pdbx_description
1 polymer ?
#
loop_
_entity_poly.entity_id
_entity_poly.type
_entity_poly.pdbx_seq_one_letter_code
_entity_poly.pdbx_strand_id
1 'polypeptide(L)'
;ADCGNWARDGECEKNPDSMTSLCPLSCGVCTFNCTDTDESCVAWAQDGQCEENPLMMHKECPIACGVCTTECKDSKKQCEGWAQAGGCNDNPGFMSRYCPVTCGVCKDLCKDRAADCPGWTAQGECYNNAQFMYHKCPSSCGVCEMGQCA
;
A
#
# COMPACT_ATOMS: atom_id res chain seq x y z
N ALA A 1 0.34 12.30 -14.95
CA ALA A 1 -0.23 13.53 -14.37
C ALA A 1 0.49 13.78 -13.06
N ASP A 2 0.96 15.00 -12.81
CA ASP A 2 1.74 15.33 -11.61
C ASP A 2 0.81 15.73 -10.45
N CYS A 3 -0.08 14.81 -10.10
CA CYS A 3 -1.20 15.07 -9.22
C CYS A 3 -0.79 15.50 -7.82
N GLY A 4 0.33 14.98 -7.30
CA GLY A 4 0.85 15.35 -5.98
C GLY A 4 1.31 16.81 -5.92
N ASN A 5 2.05 17.27 -6.93
CA ASN A 5 2.50 18.66 -6.97
C ASN A 5 1.33 19.62 -7.22
N TRP A 6 0.44 19.30 -8.16
CA TRP A 6 -0.74 20.11 -8.44
C TRP A 6 -1.67 20.25 -7.23
N ALA A 7 -1.90 19.17 -6.48
CA ALA A 7 -2.69 19.25 -5.26
C ALA A 7 -2.08 20.21 -4.23
N ARG A 8 -0.75 20.14 -4.02
CA ARG A 8 -0.03 21.04 -3.12
C ARG A 8 -0.04 22.50 -3.59
N ASP A 9 -0.05 22.72 -4.90
CA ASP A 9 -0.12 24.05 -5.50
C ASP A 9 -1.56 24.64 -5.47
N GLY A 10 -2.52 23.93 -4.89
CA GLY A 10 -3.91 24.37 -4.73
C GLY A 10 -4.74 24.21 -6.01
N GLU A 11 -4.32 23.34 -6.92
CA GLU A 11 -5.08 23.08 -8.15
C GLU A 11 -6.41 22.40 -7.88
N CYS A 12 -6.55 21.70 -6.75
CA CYS A 12 -7.80 21.09 -6.33
C CYS A 12 -8.90 22.14 -6.12
N GLU A 13 -8.59 23.33 -5.60
CA GLU A 13 -9.55 24.43 -5.48
C GLU A 13 -9.65 25.28 -6.75
N LYS A 14 -8.53 25.49 -7.46
CA LYS A 14 -8.51 26.34 -8.67
C LYS A 14 -9.18 25.68 -9.87
N ASN A 15 -9.02 24.37 -10.01
CA ASN A 15 -9.43 23.57 -11.17
C ASN A 15 -10.17 22.30 -10.76
N PRO A 16 -11.28 22.40 -9.99
CA PRO A 16 -11.89 21.27 -9.30
C PRO A 16 -12.40 20.19 -10.25
N ASP A 17 -13.02 20.52 -11.39
CA ASP A 17 -13.56 19.51 -12.31
C ASP A 17 -12.45 18.68 -13.01
N SER A 18 -11.38 19.36 -13.42
CA SER A 18 -10.22 18.73 -14.05
C SER A 18 -9.46 17.88 -13.03
N MET A 19 -9.23 18.43 -11.84
CA MET A 19 -8.48 17.76 -10.79
C MET A 19 -9.25 16.62 -10.14
N THR A 20 -10.57 16.71 -10.03
CA THR A 20 -11.41 15.59 -9.57
C THR A 20 -11.40 14.43 -10.56
N SER A 21 -11.36 14.71 -11.86
CA SER A 21 -11.35 13.65 -12.87
C SER A 21 -9.96 13.02 -13.03
N LEU A 22 -8.92 13.85 -12.98
CA LEU A 22 -7.55 13.45 -13.29
C LEU A 22 -6.76 13.00 -12.04
N CYS A 23 -7.05 13.60 -10.90
CA CYS A 23 -6.32 13.45 -9.64
C CYS A 23 -7.25 13.29 -8.43
N PRO A 24 -8.30 12.42 -8.49
CA PRO A 24 -9.32 12.32 -7.45
C PRO A 24 -8.76 11.94 -6.08
N LEU A 25 -7.69 11.14 -6.05
CA LEU A 25 -6.98 10.75 -4.83
C LEU A 25 -6.24 11.92 -4.21
N SER A 26 -5.43 12.65 -5.00
CA SER A 26 -4.63 13.78 -4.51
C SER A 26 -5.48 14.97 -4.06
N CYS A 27 -6.70 15.10 -4.59
CA CYS A 27 -7.66 16.11 -4.14
C CYS A 27 -8.63 15.62 -3.06
N GLY A 28 -8.46 14.40 -2.54
CA GLY A 28 -9.29 13.84 -1.48
C GLY A 28 -10.76 13.64 -1.85
N VAL A 29 -11.10 13.71 -3.14
CA VAL A 29 -12.48 13.49 -3.61
C VAL A 29 -12.85 12.01 -3.54
N CYS A 30 -11.88 11.12 -3.75
CA CYS A 30 -11.99 9.73 -3.34
C CYS A 30 -10.86 9.39 -2.35
N THR A 31 -11.17 8.52 -1.41
CA THR A 31 -10.19 7.98 -0.49
C THR A 31 -9.77 6.60 -0.96
N PHE A 32 -8.46 6.34 -0.93
CA PHE A 32 -7.94 5.01 -1.18
C PHE A 32 -8.32 4.10 0.00
N ASN A 33 -9.32 3.24 -0.18
CA ASN A 33 -9.71 2.28 0.85
C ASN A 33 -8.74 1.09 0.81
N CYS A 34 -7.79 1.08 1.73
CA CYS A 34 -6.80 0.03 1.82
C CYS A 34 -7.36 -1.21 2.54
N THR A 35 -8.24 -1.93 1.86
CA THR A 35 -8.83 -3.17 2.38
C THR A 35 -9.06 -4.15 1.24
N ASP A 36 -8.60 -5.39 1.40
CA ASP A 36 -9.01 -6.50 0.52
C ASP A 36 -10.49 -6.81 0.75
N THR A 37 -11.28 -6.77 -0.32
CA THR A 37 -12.74 -6.97 -0.30
C THR A 37 -13.13 -8.43 -0.51
N ASP A 38 -12.22 -9.27 -1.04
CA ASP A 38 -12.44 -10.70 -1.30
C ASP A 38 -11.55 -11.59 -0.40
N GLU A 39 -12.03 -12.78 -0.09
CA GLU A 39 -11.26 -13.80 0.63
C GLU A 39 -10.16 -14.44 -0.23
N SER A 40 -10.37 -14.43 -1.54
CA SER A 40 -9.48 -15.01 -2.55
C SER A 40 -8.34 -14.09 -2.96
N CYS A 41 -8.30 -12.85 -2.44
CA CYS A 41 -7.30 -11.85 -2.82
C CYS A 41 -5.86 -12.35 -2.72
N VAL A 42 -5.53 -13.12 -1.68
CA VAL A 42 -4.20 -13.72 -1.51
C VAL A 42 -3.90 -14.75 -2.60
N ALA A 43 -4.87 -15.62 -2.91
CA ALA A 43 -4.70 -16.65 -3.94
C ALA A 43 -4.53 -16.01 -5.33
N TRP A 44 -5.36 -15.02 -5.66
CA TRP A 44 -5.25 -14.29 -6.93
C TRP A 44 -3.93 -13.53 -7.04
N ALA A 45 -3.45 -12.92 -5.96
CA ALA A 45 -2.14 -12.28 -5.96
C ALA A 45 -1.00 -13.30 -6.20
N GLN A 46 -1.08 -14.49 -5.59
CA GLN A 46 -0.12 -15.58 -5.82
C GLN A 46 -0.17 -16.12 -7.26
N ASP A 47 -1.34 -16.09 -7.89
CA ASP A 47 -1.55 -16.46 -9.29
C ASP A 47 -1.14 -15.35 -10.28
N GLY A 48 -0.49 -14.26 -9.82
CA GLY A 48 0.03 -13.18 -10.67
C GLY A 48 -1.02 -12.19 -11.16
N GLN A 49 -2.22 -12.18 -10.57
CA GLN A 49 -3.30 -11.29 -11.00
C GLN A 49 -2.99 -9.81 -10.75
N CYS A 50 -2.06 -9.50 -9.85
CA CYS A 50 -1.63 -8.13 -9.60
C CYS A 50 -0.95 -7.51 -10.84
N GLU A 51 -0.25 -8.32 -11.64
CA GLU A 51 0.40 -7.91 -12.87
C GLU A 51 -0.52 -8.07 -14.09
N GLU A 52 -1.30 -9.15 -14.15
CA GLU A 52 -2.18 -9.44 -15.30
C GLU A 52 -3.46 -8.59 -15.29
N ASN A 53 -4.04 -8.36 -14.11
CA ASN A 53 -5.30 -7.64 -13.91
C ASN A 53 -5.17 -6.52 -12.85
N PRO A 54 -4.21 -5.59 -13.02
CA PRO A 54 -3.83 -4.62 -12.00
C PRO A 54 -4.99 -3.72 -11.60
N LEU A 55 -5.83 -3.26 -12.53
CA LEU A 55 -6.94 -2.37 -12.19
C LEU A 55 -7.97 -3.03 -11.27
N MET A 56 -8.30 -4.29 -11.52
CA MET A 56 -9.27 -5.02 -10.70
C MET A 56 -8.63 -5.35 -9.34
N MET A 57 -7.42 -5.89 -9.37
CA MET A 57 -6.74 -6.32 -8.16
C MET A 57 -6.34 -5.14 -7.26
N HIS A 58 -5.93 -3.99 -7.80
CA HIS A 58 -5.63 -2.82 -6.97
C HIS A 58 -6.88 -2.18 -6.37
N LYS A 59 -8.05 -2.43 -6.94
CA LYS A 59 -9.33 -1.92 -6.42
C LYS A 59 -9.91 -2.85 -5.35
N GLU A 60 -9.94 -4.15 -5.63
CA GLU A 60 -10.58 -5.15 -4.76
C GLU A 60 -9.59 -5.81 -3.78
N CYS A 61 -8.32 -5.91 -4.15
CA CYS A 61 -7.28 -6.61 -3.39
C CYS A 61 -6.00 -5.76 -3.18
N PRO A 62 -6.14 -4.48 -2.75
CA PRO A 62 -5.01 -3.57 -2.67
C PRO A 62 -3.95 -3.98 -1.66
N ILE A 63 -4.31 -4.73 -0.61
CA ILE A 63 -3.35 -5.24 0.39
C ILE A 63 -2.65 -6.47 -0.18
N ALA A 64 -3.39 -7.43 -0.75
CA ALA A 64 -2.79 -8.62 -1.32
C ALA A 64 -1.82 -8.31 -2.48
N CYS A 65 -2.08 -7.26 -3.26
CA CYS A 65 -1.16 -6.77 -4.28
C CYS A 65 -0.07 -5.81 -3.78
N GLY A 66 -0.02 -5.55 -2.48
CA GLY A 66 0.98 -4.65 -1.89
C GLY A 66 0.92 -3.22 -2.44
N VAL A 67 -0.23 -2.81 -2.99
CA VAL A 67 -0.50 -1.44 -3.46
C VAL A 67 -0.70 -0.51 -2.27
N CYS A 68 -1.16 -1.08 -1.16
CA CYS A 68 -1.29 -0.38 0.10
C CYS A 68 -1.03 -1.33 1.27
N THR A 69 -0.86 -0.73 2.43
CA THR A 69 -0.77 -1.43 3.70
C THR A 69 -1.73 -0.74 4.66
N THR A 70 -2.55 -1.52 5.37
CA THR A 70 -3.16 -1.00 6.60
C THR A 70 -2.03 -0.69 7.57
N GLU A 71 -2.23 0.22 8.54
CA GLU A 71 -1.22 0.49 9.57
C GLU A 71 -0.58 -0.83 10.01
N CYS A 72 0.75 -0.92 9.90
CA CYS A 72 1.49 -2.09 10.32
C CYS A 72 1.38 -2.22 11.84
N LYS A 73 0.26 -2.77 12.29
CA LYS A 73 -0.07 -2.95 13.68
C LYS A 73 -0.89 -4.22 13.82
N ASP A 74 -0.67 -4.91 14.93
CA ASP A 74 -1.56 -5.98 15.31
C ASP A 74 -2.91 -5.39 15.73
N SER A 75 -3.97 -5.91 15.12
CA SER A 75 -5.33 -5.46 15.34
C SER A 75 -6.11 -6.33 16.33
N LYS A 76 -5.51 -7.44 16.79
CA LYS A 76 -6.10 -8.39 17.74
C LYS A 76 -5.18 -8.55 18.94
N LYS A 77 -5.78 -8.58 20.14
CA LYS A 77 -5.02 -8.75 21.39
C LYS A 77 -4.39 -10.14 21.51
N GLN A 78 -4.91 -11.11 20.77
CA GLN A 78 -4.50 -12.51 20.80
C GLN A 78 -3.36 -12.85 19.82
N CYS A 79 -2.84 -11.87 19.07
CA CYS A 79 -1.83 -12.13 18.03
C CYS A 79 -0.62 -12.91 18.56
N GLU A 80 -0.10 -12.53 19.73
CA GLU A 80 1.03 -13.21 20.36
C GLU A 80 0.71 -14.68 20.68
N GLY A 81 -0.46 -14.95 21.26
CA GLY A 81 -0.90 -16.30 21.59
C GLY A 81 -1.16 -17.17 20.35
N TRP A 82 -1.76 -16.60 19.30
CA TRP A 82 -1.96 -17.31 18.04
C TRP A 82 -0.65 -17.60 17.31
N ALA A 83 0.29 -16.67 17.34
CA ALA A 83 1.61 -16.88 16.75
C ALA A 83 2.38 -18.00 17.48
N GLN A 84 2.36 -18.01 18.81
CA GLN A 84 2.93 -19.10 19.61
C GLN A 84 2.28 -20.46 19.31
N ALA A 85 0.99 -20.47 18.98
CA ALA A 85 0.25 -21.66 18.59
C ALA A 85 0.47 -22.08 17.12
N GLY A 86 1.40 -21.45 16.39
CA GLY A 86 1.69 -21.78 14.98
C GLY A 86 0.88 -21.00 13.95
N GLY A 87 0.00 -20.10 14.37
CA GLY A 87 -0.94 -19.40 13.50
C GLY A 87 -0.30 -18.68 12.31
N CYS A 88 0.92 -18.13 12.46
CA CYS A 88 1.61 -17.47 11.35
C CYS A 88 1.92 -18.42 10.18
N ASN A 89 2.09 -19.72 10.46
CA ASN A 89 2.36 -20.74 9.45
C ASN A 89 1.08 -21.49 9.06
N ASP A 90 0.21 -21.77 10.04
CA ASP A 90 -0.99 -22.60 9.85
C ASP A 90 -2.17 -21.82 9.28
N ASN A 91 -2.21 -20.51 9.52
CA ASN A 91 -3.22 -19.59 8.97
C ASN A 91 -2.60 -18.24 8.59
N PRO A 92 -1.67 -18.24 7.61
CA PRO A 92 -0.88 -17.06 7.26
C PRO A 92 -1.75 -15.90 6.73
N GLY A 93 -2.86 -16.19 6.05
CA GLY A 93 -3.77 -15.16 5.55
C GLY A 93 -4.46 -14.38 6.66
N PHE A 94 -5.06 -15.08 7.63
CA PHE A 94 -5.69 -14.43 8.79
C PHE A 94 -4.66 -13.67 9.62
N MET A 95 -3.51 -14.30 9.88
CA MET A 95 -2.48 -13.67 10.70
C MET A 95 -1.81 -12.49 10.00
N SER A 96 -1.60 -12.52 8.69
CA SER A 96 -1.08 -11.35 7.96
C SER A 96 -2.08 -10.19 7.97
N ARG A 97 -3.38 -10.48 7.91
CA ARG A 97 -4.43 -9.44 7.94
C ARG A 97 -4.57 -8.81 9.32
N TYR A 98 -4.52 -9.60 10.38
CA TYR A 98 -4.85 -9.14 11.73
C TYR A 98 -3.68 -9.00 12.67
N CYS A 99 -2.57 -9.69 12.41
CA CYS A 99 -1.37 -9.79 13.23
C CYS A 99 -0.06 -9.60 12.42
N PRO A 100 0.02 -8.61 11.49
CA PRO A 100 1.15 -8.46 10.59
C PRO A 100 2.47 -8.11 11.29
N VAL A 101 2.43 -7.51 12.49
CA VAL A 101 3.64 -7.20 13.26
C VAL A 101 4.11 -8.46 13.97
N THR A 102 3.22 -9.14 14.70
CA THR A 102 3.57 -10.37 15.42
C THR A 102 4.13 -11.43 14.47
N CYS A 103 3.57 -11.58 13.27
CA CYS A 103 4.06 -12.55 12.29
C CYS A 103 5.22 -12.05 11.43
N GLY A 104 5.77 -10.86 11.71
CA GLY A 104 6.92 -10.30 11.00
C GLY A 104 6.65 -9.86 9.56
N VAL A 105 5.41 -9.97 9.09
CA VAL A 105 4.97 -9.64 7.72
C VAL A 105 5.32 -8.19 7.35
N CYS A 106 5.23 -7.29 8.32
CA CYS A 106 5.61 -5.90 8.11
C CYS A 106 7.08 -5.66 7.78
N LYS A 107 8.00 -6.47 8.33
CA LYS A 107 9.44 -6.30 8.07
C LYS A 107 9.81 -6.64 6.63
N ASP A 108 9.07 -7.56 6.02
CA ASP A 108 9.30 -7.97 4.63
C ASP A 108 8.57 -7.06 3.63
N LEU A 109 7.42 -6.49 4.02
CA LEU A 109 6.70 -5.49 3.22
C LEU A 109 7.46 -4.18 3.12
N CYS A 110 8.03 -3.71 4.23
CA CYS A 110 8.81 -2.47 4.28
C CYS A 110 10.30 -2.73 4.02
N LYS A 111 10.62 -3.11 2.80
CA LYS A 111 12.00 -3.18 2.35
C LYS A 111 12.09 -2.65 0.93
N ASP A 112 13.11 -1.85 0.69
CA ASP A 112 13.47 -1.46 -0.66
C ASP A 112 13.88 -2.69 -1.49
N ARG A 113 13.23 -2.82 -2.63
CA ARG A 113 13.33 -3.97 -3.53
C ARG A 113 14.25 -3.68 -4.73
N ALA A 114 14.83 -2.49 -4.78
CA ALA A 114 15.79 -2.06 -5.80
C ALA A 114 16.99 -1.36 -5.15
N ALA A 115 18.18 -1.56 -5.72
CA ALA A 115 19.40 -0.92 -5.24
C ALA A 115 19.39 0.61 -5.46
N ASP A 116 18.68 1.09 -6.50
CA ASP A 116 18.65 2.49 -6.90
C ASP A 116 17.62 3.33 -6.16
N CYS A 117 16.91 2.76 -5.16
CA CYS A 117 15.93 3.49 -4.36
C CYS A 117 16.46 4.83 -3.80
N PRO A 118 17.70 4.93 -3.27
CA PRO A 118 18.25 6.22 -2.83
C PRO A 118 18.34 7.26 -3.96
N GLY A 119 18.67 6.83 -5.18
CA GLY A 119 18.79 7.70 -6.35
C GLY A 119 17.44 8.22 -6.83
N TRP A 120 16.44 7.34 -6.95
CA TRP A 120 15.08 7.71 -7.32
C TRP A 120 14.43 8.60 -6.26
N THR A 121 14.62 8.30 -4.98
CA THR A 121 14.16 9.19 -3.89
C THR A 121 14.79 10.58 -4.00
N ALA A 122 16.11 10.67 -4.24
CA ALA A 122 16.80 11.95 -4.41
C ALA A 122 16.30 12.75 -5.64
N GLN A 123 15.75 12.07 -6.64
CA GLN A 123 15.12 12.68 -7.83
C GLN A 123 13.66 13.09 -7.60
N GLY A 124 13.10 12.82 -6.41
CA GLY A 124 11.71 13.15 -6.07
C GLY A 124 10.69 12.14 -6.58
N GLU A 125 11.12 10.94 -6.98
CA GLU A 125 10.23 9.92 -7.55
C GLU A 125 9.17 9.43 -6.55
N CYS A 126 9.41 9.55 -5.24
CA CYS A 126 8.39 9.26 -4.22
C CYS A 126 7.13 10.12 -4.39
N TYR A 127 7.24 11.29 -5.05
CA TYR A 127 6.12 12.18 -5.35
C TYR A 127 5.70 12.07 -6.82
N ASN A 128 6.66 12.06 -7.74
CA ASN A 128 6.38 12.08 -9.18
C ASN A 128 5.90 10.71 -9.71
N ASN A 129 6.28 9.63 -9.04
CA ASN A 129 6.00 8.25 -9.39
C ASN A 129 5.68 7.42 -8.14
N ALA A 130 4.85 8.00 -7.27
CA ALA A 130 4.54 7.50 -5.94
C ALA A 130 4.12 6.03 -5.93
N GLN A 131 3.25 5.60 -6.86
CA GLN A 131 2.78 4.21 -6.89
C GLN A 131 3.92 3.21 -7.16
N PHE A 132 4.79 3.50 -8.13
CA PHE A 132 5.98 2.66 -8.40
C PHE A 132 6.91 2.67 -7.20
N MET A 133 7.17 3.84 -6.63
CA MET A 133 8.12 4.01 -5.55
C MET A 133 7.63 3.43 -4.22
N TYR A 134 6.34 3.44 -3.92
CA TYR A 134 5.80 2.81 -2.71
C TYR A 134 5.87 1.29 -2.81
N HIS A 135 5.72 0.73 -4.01
CA HIS A 135 5.87 -0.70 -4.22
C HIS A 135 7.34 -1.15 -4.31
N LYS A 136 8.22 -0.36 -4.94
CA LYS A 136 9.64 -0.71 -5.14
C LYS A 136 10.56 -0.23 -4.04
N CYS A 137 10.28 0.90 -3.43
CA CYS A 137 11.13 1.63 -2.50
C CYS A 137 10.36 2.15 -1.26
N PRO A 138 9.53 1.32 -0.59
CA PRO A 138 8.69 1.77 0.52
C PRO A 138 9.49 2.35 1.68
N SER A 139 10.69 1.82 1.94
CA SER A 139 11.53 2.29 3.06
C SER A 139 12.19 3.61 2.71
N SER A 140 12.80 3.72 1.52
CA SER A 140 13.42 4.96 1.04
C SER A 140 12.41 6.11 0.87
N CYS A 141 11.13 5.84 0.62
CA CYS A 141 10.09 6.86 0.56
C CYS A 141 9.45 7.19 1.93
N GLY A 142 9.88 6.55 3.01
CA GLY A 142 9.38 6.82 4.37
C GLY A 142 7.92 6.40 4.60
N VAL A 143 7.30 5.70 3.64
CA VAL A 143 5.88 5.27 3.74
C VAL A 143 5.67 4.10 4.70
N CYS A 144 6.76 3.55 5.22
CA CYS A 144 6.72 2.46 6.20
C CYS A 144 6.32 2.86 7.62
N GLU A 145 6.56 4.12 7.99
CA GLU A 145 6.24 4.64 9.32
C GLU A 145 4.98 5.51 9.30
N MET A 146 4.60 5.97 8.10
CA MET A 146 3.38 6.72 7.85
C MET A 146 2.29 5.74 7.40
N GLY A 147 1.56 5.18 8.36
CA GLY A 147 0.38 4.35 8.11
C GLY A 147 -0.80 5.06 7.44
N GLN A 148 -0.54 6.11 6.65
CA GLN A 148 -1.48 6.90 5.89
C GLN A 148 -0.76 7.43 4.64
N CYS A 149 -1.28 7.14 3.45
CA CYS A 149 -1.12 8.08 2.34
C CYS A 149 -1.94 9.32 2.71
N ALA A 150 -1.27 10.45 2.88
CA ALA A 150 -1.90 11.77 2.77
C ALA A 150 -2.01 12.13 1.29
#